data_AF-A0A9D4R836-F1
#
_entry.id   AF-A0A9D4R836-F1
#
_cell.length_a   1.000
_cell.length_b   1.000
_cell.length_c   1.000
_cell.angle_alpha   90.00
_cell.angle_beta   90.00
_cell.angle_gamma   90.00
#
_symmetry.space_group_name_H-M   'P 1'
#
loop_
_entity.id
_entity.type
_entity.pdbx_description
1 polymer ?
#
loop_
_entity_poly.entity_id
_entity_poly.type
_entity_poly.pdbx_seq_one_letter_code
_entity_poly.pdbx_strand_id
1 'polypeptide(L)'
;MKYINTFRIYLTAHELSITHVRYRSNVSFVKQFLSNTIKSDSVNFVCKDKLWLKKLYCSYFKSSYSKCSLSKSILQKQFNSTGAAQFASTLKKRHFSSFSDDHEWTEEEDLVTADNVLNDETYKNFLRQYCNIADVGHRVFILHIAKKQKGSDDTEIVENRLAENVALVESIPGWAVVEKVIVRTNIKLNDWDFLEHKHFADVALRLRRCPGISALFLTVNELSAAQTVALQAKLQMPVFNRPFMMIQACKAYARSKEARVAVALAELPHTKFQFSIQNGRIVNNIPGEAWFHQREKKLQLILASLKRQREKLRLQRKRHKIPTVSVIGYTNSGKTSLIKALTGDQSLQPEDRLFATLDVTLHAGRLPNSMVVLYIDTMGFISDLPSRLQEAFSATLEDISSADAVVHVTDCSHPDCMQQKTDVTSQVSAILSPSQLNSIIHVYNKVDVIH
;
A
#
# COMPACT_ATOMS: atom_id res chain seq x y z
N MET A 1 -14.30 -14.15 -29.94
CA MET A 1 -13.76 -13.28 -31.00
C MET A 1 -13.72 -11.83 -30.48
N LYS A 2 -12.51 -11.23 -30.46
CA LYS A 2 -12.16 -9.80 -30.25
C LYS A 2 -12.66 -9.09 -28.98
N TYR A 3 -11.96 -9.30 -27.86
CA TYR A 3 -11.74 -8.26 -26.85
C TYR A 3 -10.43 -7.53 -27.20
N ILE A 4 -10.53 -6.32 -27.73
CA ILE A 4 -9.37 -5.43 -27.91
C ILE A 4 -9.41 -4.46 -26.73
N ASN A 5 -8.53 -4.69 -25.76
CA ASN A 5 -8.26 -3.78 -24.64
C ASN A 5 -7.59 -2.51 -25.16
N THR A 6 -8.36 -1.44 -25.37
CA THR A 6 -7.81 -0.10 -25.54
C THR A 6 -7.71 0.60 -24.18
N PHE A 7 -6.53 0.53 -23.57
CA PHE A 7 -6.16 1.38 -22.43
C PHE A 7 -5.95 2.82 -22.92
N ARG A 8 -6.54 3.80 -22.24
CA ARG A 8 -6.25 5.23 -22.43
C ARG A 8 -5.56 5.75 -21.18
N ILE A 9 -4.35 6.27 -21.33
CA ILE A 9 -3.55 6.86 -20.25
C ILE A 9 -3.45 8.36 -20.53
N TYR A 10 -3.92 9.19 -19.59
CA TYR A 10 -3.74 10.64 -19.65
C TYR A 10 -2.57 11.03 -18.76
N LEU A 11 -1.51 11.54 -19.36
CA LEU A 11 -0.33 12.06 -18.69
C LEU A 11 -0.41 13.58 -18.66
N THR A 12 -0.29 14.18 -17.47
CA THR A 12 -0.14 15.63 -17.34
C THR A 12 1.15 15.92 -16.58
N ALA A 13 2.11 16.54 -17.26
CA ALA A 13 3.21 17.31 -16.69
C ALA A 13 3.01 18.76 -17.17
N HIS A 14 3.20 19.76 -16.30
CA HIS A 14 2.80 21.14 -16.61
C HIS A 14 3.53 21.76 -17.82
N GLU A 15 2.78 22.59 -18.55
CA GLU A 15 3.14 23.44 -19.71
C GLU A 15 3.61 22.76 -21.01
N LEU A 16 2.65 22.25 -21.81
CA LEU A 16 2.45 22.55 -23.24
C LEU A 16 1.59 21.50 -23.98
N SER A 17 0.47 21.98 -24.54
CA SER A 17 -0.35 21.45 -25.66
C SER A 17 -1.00 20.06 -25.54
N ILE A 18 -2.34 20.07 -25.43
CA ILE A 18 -3.23 18.92 -25.62
C ILE A 18 -3.66 18.84 -27.10
N THR A 19 -3.61 17.65 -27.71
CA THR A 19 -4.28 17.36 -28.99
C THR A 19 -5.32 16.24 -28.87
N HIS A 20 -6.50 16.50 -29.44
CA HIS A 20 -7.66 15.61 -29.50
C HIS A 20 -7.43 14.38 -30.38
N VAL A 21 -7.94 13.22 -29.95
CA VAL A 21 -8.36 12.14 -30.86
C VAL A 21 -9.85 11.87 -30.64
N ARG A 22 -10.65 12.15 -31.67
CA ARG A 22 -12.11 11.98 -31.73
C ARG A 22 -12.45 10.51 -32.04
N TYR A 23 -13.28 9.84 -31.22
CA TYR A 23 -14.70 9.57 -31.53
C TYR A 23 -15.45 8.85 -30.39
N ARG A 24 -16.69 9.35 -30.15
CA ARG A 24 -17.90 8.87 -29.42
C ARG A 24 -17.70 7.98 -28.19
N SER A 25 -18.15 8.32 -26.97
CA SER A 25 -19.20 9.23 -26.46
C SER A 25 -18.73 9.91 -25.16
N ASN A 26 -19.27 11.10 -24.87
CA ASN A 26 -19.06 11.91 -23.65
C ASN A 26 -17.74 12.67 -23.42
N VAL A 27 -17.17 13.24 -24.49
CA VAL A 27 -16.07 14.24 -24.40
C VAL A 27 -16.46 15.49 -23.59
N SER A 28 -17.75 15.81 -23.50
CA SER A 28 -18.30 16.93 -22.73
C SER A 28 -18.08 16.76 -21.22
N PHE A 29 -18.33 15.58 -20.67
CA PHE A 29 -18.16 15.32 -19.23
C PHE A 29 -16.70 15.38 -18.80
N VAL A 30 -15.80 14.72 -19.55
CA VAL A 30 -14.36 14.74 -19.25
C VAL A 30 -13.77 16.15 -19.38
N LYS A 31 -14.22 16.95 -20.37
CA LYS A 31 -13.81 18.36 -20.47
C LYS A 31 -14.32 19.21 -19.30
N GLN A 32 -15.55 18.97 -18.85
CA GLN A 32 -16.15 19.70 -17.74
C GLN A 32 -15.54 19.30 -16.39
N PHE A 33 -15.21 18.02 -16.20
CA PHE A 33 -14.43 17.52 -15.08
C PHE A 33 -13.06 18.20 -15.06
N LEU A 34 -12.30 18.13 -16.16
CA LEU A 34 -10.97 18.76 -16.26
C LEU A 34 -11.01 20.29 -16.13
N SER A 35 -12.04 20.98 -16.64
CA SER A 35 -12.17 22.44 -16.50
C SER A 35 -12.57 22.87 -15.09
N ASN A 36 -13.33 22.05 -14.37
CA ASN A 36 -13.70 22.31 -12.98
C ASN A 36 -12.55 21.99 -12.03
N THR A 37 -11.67 21.04 -12.39
CA THR A 37 -10.47 20.68 -11.60
C THR A 37 -9.30 21.67 -11.79
N ILE A 38 -9.23 22.39 -12.91
CA ILE A 38 -8.12 23.29 -13.26
C ILE A 38 -8.64 24.74 -13.35
N LYS A 39 -8.64 25.46 -12.23
CA LYS A 39 -8.79 26.93 -12.22
C LYS A 39 -7.42 27.59 -12.31
N SER A 40 -6.86 27.73 -13.51
CA SER A 40 -5.94 28.81 -13.88
C SER A 40 -5.71 28.84 -15.40
N ASP A 41 -5.41 30.04 -15.89
CA ASP A 41 -5.51 30.47 -17.28
C ASP A 41 -4.68 29.70 -18.33
N SER A 42 -5.20 29.75 -19.56
CA SER A 42 -4.50 29.81 -20.87
C SER A 42 -4.44 28.59 -21.83
N VAL A 43 -5.23 28.75 -22.91
CA VAL A 43 -4.98 28.56 -24.36
C VAL A 43 -4.80 27.13 -24.96
N ASN A 44 -5.73 26.79 -25.86
CA ASN A 44 -5.72 25.67 -26.83
C ASN A 44 -4.64 25.86 -27.92
N PHE A 45 -3.96 24.82 -28.42
CA PHE A 45 -3.55 24.60 -29.84
C PHE A 45 -2.76 23.29 -30.06
N VAL A 46 -2.70 22.84 -31.33
CA VAL A 46 -2.47 21.46 -31.84
C VAL A 46 -1.05 21.23 -32.41
N CYS A 47 -0.48 20.02 -32.27
CA CYS A 47 0.59 19.53 -33.16
C CYS A 47 0.55 17.99 -33.41
N LYS A 48 0.76 17.59 -34.66
CA LYS A 48 0.86 16.19 -35.14
C LYS A 48 2.29 15.67 -34.92
N ASP A 49 2.40 14.38 -34.64
CA ASP A 49 3.58 13.51 -34.72
C ASP A 49 4.43 13.18 -33.46
N LYS A 50 4.91 11.93 -33.52
CA LYS A 50 5.57 11.08 -32.51
C LYS A 50 6.95 11.61 -32.05
N LEU A 51 7.03 12.87 -31.61
CA LEU A 51 8.29 13.52 -31.22
C LEU A 51 8.37 13.99 -29.76
N TRP A 52 7.39 13.70 -28.91
CA TRP A 52 7.29 14.28 -27.57
C TRP A 52 8.33 13.74 -26.56
N LEU A 53 8.83 12.51 -26.73
CA LEU A 53 9.96 11.97 -25.96
C LEU A 53 11.30 12.66 -26.27
N LYS A 54 11.42 13.36 -27.42
CA LYS A 54 12.63 14.08 -27.82
C LYS A 54 12.78 15.43 -27.11
N LYS A 55 11.66 16.03 -26.65
CA LYS A 55 11.66 17.31 -25.90
C LYS A 55 11.94 17.11 -24.41
N LEU A 56 11.42 16.04 -23.79
CA LEU A 56 11.77 15.64 -22.42
C LEU A 56 13.29 15.39 -22.27
N TYR A 57 13.91 14.89 -23.36
CA TYR A 57 15.35 14.65 -23.48
C TYR A 57 16.21 15.94 -23.52
N CYS A 58 15.68 17.07 -24.01
CA CYS A 58 16.48 18.29 -24.21
C CYS A 58 16.52 19.24 -23.01
N SER A 59 15.50 19.24 -22.14
CA SER A 59 15.43 20.17 -21.01
C SER A 59 16.10 19.61 -19.74
N TYR A 60 15.92 18.32 -19.45
CA TYR A 60 16.44 17.72 -18.20
C TYR A 60 17.85 17.10 -18.32
N PHE A 61 18.22 16.56 -19.50
CA PHE A 61 19.43 15.73 -19.62
C PHE A 61 20.65 16.42 -20.26
N LYS A 62 20.51 17.64 -20.82
CA LYS A 62 21.65 18.40 -21.37
C LYS A 62 22.64 18.89 -20.31
N SER A 63 22.27 18.89 -19.03
CA SER A 63 23.15 19.36 -17.95
C SER A 63 24.10 18.28 -17.39
N SER A 64 23.88 16.98 -17.63
CA SER A 64 24.59 15.93 -16.86
C SER A 64 25.29 14.83 -17.65
N TYR A 65 25.16 14.77 -18.98
CA TYR A 65 25.81 13.70 -19.77
C TYR A 65 26.37 14.21 -21.11
N SER A 66 27.49 14.96 -21.07
CA SER A 66 28.25 15.35 -22.26
C SER A 66 29.52 14.52 -22.52
N LYS A 67 29.80 13.47 -21.73
CA LYS A 67 30.98 12.61 -21.94
C LYS A 67 30.71 11.14 -21.63
N CYS A 68 30.28 10.36 -22.62
CA CYS A 68 30.48 8.91 -22.64
C CYS A 68 30.31 8.35 -24.06
N SER A 69 31.44 8.14 -24.74
CA SER A 69 31.54 7.31 -25.94
C SER A 69 31.75 5.86 -25.51
N LEU A 70 30.69 5.04 -25.49
CA LEU A 70 30.84 3.59 -25.53
C LEU A 70 30.02 3.00 -26.68
N SER A 71 30.70 2.14 -27.44
CA SER A 71 30.28 1.57 -28.71
C SER A 71 28.93 0.83 -28.65
N LYS A 72 28.03 1.17 -29.57
CA LYS A 72 26.73 0.51 -29.82
C LYS A 72 26.84 -1.00 -30.07
N SER A 73 28.01 -1.51 -30.46
CA SER A 73 28.19 -2.92 -30.86
C SER A 73 28.25 -3.92 -29.70
N ILE A 74 28.53 -3.47 -28.47
CA ILE A 74 28.66 -4.36 -27.30
C ILE A 74 27.30 -4.65 -26.64
N LEU A 75 26.36 -3.68 -26.68
CA LEU A 75 25.03 -3.82 -26.06
C LEU A 75 24.03 -4.63 -26.91
N GLN A 76 24.31 -4.83 -28.20
CA GLN A 76 23.35 -5.44 -29.14
C GLN A 76 23.49 -6.96 -29.25
N LYS A 77 24.56 -7.57 -28.71
CA LYS A 77 24.82 -9.01 -28.81
C LYS A 77 24.42 -9.87 -27.61
N GLN A 78 23.95 -9.30 -26.49
CA GLN A 78 23.76 -10.08 -25.26
C GLN A 78 22.33 -10.37 -24.81
N PHE A 79 21.27 -9.85 -25.41
CA PHE A 79 19.92 -10.07 -24.87
C PHE A 79 18.86 -10.32 -25.94
N ASN A 80 18.79 -11.57 -26.39
CA ASN A 80 17.57 -12.13 -26.97
C ASN A 80 16.55 -12.44 -25.86
N SER A 81 15.27 -12.45 -26.23
CA SER A 81 14.04 -12.25 -25.43
C SER A 81 13.78 -13.18 -24.23
N THR A 82 14.69 -14.08 -23.88
CA THR A 82 14.67 -14.88 -22.64
C THR A 82 15.59 -14.34 -21.54
N GLY A 83 16.44 -13.36 -21.88
CA GLY A 83 17.52 -12.93 -21.01
C GLY A 83 17.17 -11.91 -19.93
N ALA A 84 16.03 -11.21 -19.95
CA ALA A 84 15.72 -10.22 -18.89
C ALA A 84 15.42 -10.87 -17.52
N ALA A 85 14.61 -11.93 -17.52
CA ALA A 85 14.35 -12.75 -16.34
C ALA A 85 15.60 -13.53 -15.91
N GLN A 86 16.36 -14.05 -16.89
CA GLN A 86 17.64 -14.69 -16.63
C GLN A 86 18.68 -13.71 -16.07
N PHE A 87 18.75 -12.46 -16.55
CA PHE A 87 19.70 -11.44 -16.06
C PHE A 87 19.35 -10.98 -14.65
N ALA A 88 18.06 -10.79 -14.33
CA ALA A 88 17.62 -10.57 -12.96
C ALA A 88 17.98 -11.75 -12.04
N SER A 89 17.89 -12.99 -12.52
CA SER A 89 18.32 -14.19 -11.78
C SER A 89 19.84 -14.41 -11.74
N THR A 90 20.58 -13.90 -12.73
CA THR A 90 22.04 -14.02 -12.84
C THR A 90 22.74 -12.94 -12.02
N LEU A 91 22.16 -11.74 -11.94
CA LEU A 91 22.53 -10.70 -10.97
C LEU A 91 22.33 -11.18 -9.52
N LYS A 92 21.30 -12.01 -9.25
CA LYS A 92 21.11 -12.66 -7.94
C LYS A 92 22.17 -13.73 -7.61
N LYS A 93 22.83 -14.34 -8.59
CA LYS A 93 23.66 -15.54 -8.37
C LYS A 93 25.17 -15.38 -8.56
N ARG A 94 25.67 -14.38 -9.30
CA ARG A 94 27.09 -14.38 -9.76
C ARG A 94 28.02 -13.33 -9.15
N HIS A 95 27.57 -12.43 -8.27
CA HIS A 95 28.44 -11.38 -7.71
C HIS A 95 28.43 -11.26 -6.17
N PHE A 96 27.91 -12.24 -5.45
CA PHE A 96 27.75 -12.15 -3.99
C PHE A 96 28.85 -12.81 -3.15
N SER A 97 29.89 -13.40 -3.76
CA SER A 97 30.96 -14.08 -3.03
C SER A 97 32.33 -13.42 -3.26
N SER A 98 32.65 -12.36 -2.51
CA SER A 98 34.02 -12.07 -2.06
C SER A 98 34.12 -10.75 -1.29
N PHE A 99 34.75 -10.85 -0.10
CA PHE A 99 35.27 -9.79 0.79
C PHE A 99 34.26 -9.04 1.68
N SER A 100 34.43 -8.92 3.01
CA SER A 100 35.62 -9.04 3.87
C SER A 100 35.26 -9.19 5.37
N ASP A 101 36.15 -9.85 6.13
CA ASP A 101 36.15 -10.01 7.60
C ASP A 101 35.90 -8.71 8.39
N ASP A 102 34.94 -8.79 9.32
CA ASP A 102 35.06 -8.44 10.75
C ASP A 102 33.68 -8.66 11.43
N HIS A 103 33.53 -9.76 12.18
CA HIS A 103 32.30 -10.21 12.85
C HIS A 103 31.01 -10.06 12.01
N GLU A 104 31.01 -10.67 10.82
CA GLU A 104 29.85 -10.67 9.93
C GLU A 104 28.88 -11.79 10.35
N TRP A 105 27.74 -11.39 10.92
CA TRP A 105 26.55 -12.24 10.86
C TRP A 105 26.33 -12.53 9.38
N THR A 106 26.47 -13.79 8.97
CA THR A 106 26.38 -14.13 7.55
C THR A 106 24.92 -13.97 7.09
N GLU A 107 24.70 -13.64 5.81
CA GLU A 107 23.33 -13.49 5.28
C GLU A 107 22.46 -14.73 5.59
N GLU A 108 23.05 -15.93 5.62
CA GLU A 108 22.35 -17.16 6.00
C GLU A 108 21.94 -17.20 7.49
N GLU A 109 22.77 -16.70 8.41
CA GLU A 109 22.44 -16.63 9.84
C GLU A 109 21.30 -15.64 10.13
N ASP A 110 21.29 -14.48 9.48
CA ASP A 110 20.19 -13.51 9.61
C ASP A 110 18.86 -14.09 9.08
N LEU A 111 18.93 -14.83 7.98
CA LEU A 111 17.78 -15.48 7.37
C LEU A 111 17.22 -16.59 8.26
N VAL A 112 18.08 -17.42 8.86
CA VAL A 112 17.67 -18.48 9.81
C VAL A 112 17.11 -17.89 11.09
N THR A 113 17.73 -16.83 11.61
CA THR A 113 17.28 -16.14 12.82
C THR A 113 15.92 -15.48 12.62
N ALA A 114 15.68 -14.86 11.46
CA ALA A 114 14.37 -14.27 11.13
C ALA A 114 13.26 -15.33 11.08
N ASP A 115 13.47 -16.45 10.40
CA ASP A 115 12.47 -17.50 10.29
C ASP A 115 12.17 -18.16 11.65
N ASN A 116 13.19 -18.33 12.50
CA ASN A 116 13.01 -18.82 13.88
C ASN A 116 12.16 -17.86 14.73
N VAL A 117 12.41 -16.55 14.65
CA VAL A 117 11.62 -15.55 15.41
C VAL A 117 10.20 -15.45 14.87
N LEU A 118 10.00 -15.51 13.56
CA LEU A 118 8.67 -15.45 12.94
C LEU A 118 7.82 -16.69 13.25
N ASN A 119 8.43 -17.87 13.33
CA ASN A 119 7.74 -19.14 13.54
C ASN A 119 7.71 -19.61 15.00
N ASP A 120 8.00 -18.71 15.94
CA ASP A 120 7.98 -18.98 17.39
C ASP A 120 6.65 -19.60 17.84
N GLU A 121 6.65 -20.89 18.16
CA GLU A 121 5.46 -21.64 18.60
C GLU A 121 4.90 -21.09 19.92
N THR A 122 5.75 -20.55 20.79
CA THR A 122 5.32 -19.88 22.01
C THR A 122 4.39 -18.71 21.67
N TYR A 123 4.78 -17.90 20.68
CA TYR A 123 3.99 -16.78 20.20
C TYR A 123 2.68 -17.23 19.55
N LYS A 124 2.71 -18.27 18.72
CA LYS A 124 1.49 -18.80 18.07
C LYS A 124 0.49 -19.31 19.10
N ASN A 125 0.97 -20.02 20.13
CA ASN A 125 0.12 -20.48 21.23
C ASN A 125 -0.49 -19.30 22.01
N PHE A 126 0.28 -18.23 22.24
CA PHE A 126 -0.27 -17.01 22.84
C PHE A 126 -1.35 -16.36 21.97
N LEU A 127 -1.14 -16.23 20.65
CA LEU A 127 -2.15 -15.66 19.76
C LEU A 127 -3.45 -16.47 19.78
N ARG A 128 -3.36 -17.81 19.75
CA ARG A 128 -4.53 -18.69 19.84
C ARG A 128 -5.28 -18.55 21.15
N GLN A 129 -4.55 -18.45 22.27
CA GLN A 129 -5.15 -18.39 23.59
C GLN A 129 -5.83 -17.03 23.88
N TYR A 130 -5.26 -15.92 23.41
CA TYR A 130 -5.68 -14.58 23.86
C TYR A 130 -6.31 -13.71 22.77
N CYS A 131 -6.01 -13.93 21.48
CA CYS A 131 -6.50 -13.06 20.42
C CYS A 131 -7.78 -13.58 19.72
N ASN A 132 -8.28 -14.76 20.10
CA ASN A 132 -9.50 -15.38 19.53
C ASN A 132 -9.53 -15.36 17.99
N ILE A 133 -8.37 -15.46 17.35
CA ILE A 133 -8.28 -15.53 15.89
C ILE A 133 -8.67 -16.95 15.51
N ALA A 134 -9.88 -17.12 14.95
CA ALA A 134 -10.36 -18.43 14.53
C ALA A 134 -9.54 -18.96 13.35
N ASP A 135 -9.10 -20.23 13.42
CA ASP A 135 -8.36 -20.89 12.33
C ASP A 135 -9.16 -20.96 11.00
N VAL A 136 -10.49 -20.78 11.07
CA VAL A 136 -11.44 -20.86 9.94
C VAL A 136 -11.83 -19.48 9.39
N GLY A 137 -11.28 -18.38 9.96
CA GLY A 137 -11.65 -17.01 9.61
C GLY A 137 -12.94 -16.52 10.29
N HIS A 138 -13.25 -15.24 10.14
CA HIS A 138 -14.40 -14.61 10.82
C HIS A 138 -15.47 -14.13 9.85
N ARG A 139 -16.72 -14.42 10.21
CA ARG A 139 -17.91 -13.73 9.70
C ARG A 139 -18.15 -12.47 10.53
N VAL A 140 -17.96 -11.31 9.91
CA VAL A 140 -17.83 -10.01 10.57
C VAL A 140 -19.07 -9.16 10.36
N PHE A 141 -19.52 -8.53 11.45
CA PHE A 141 -20.44 -7.40 11.40
C PHE A 141 -19.65 -6.10 11.46
N ILE A 142 -19.86 -5.19 10.51
CA ILE A 142 -19.16 -3.90 10.49
C ILE A 142 -20.04 -2.83 11.14
N LEU A 143 -19.52 -2.19 12.17
CA LEU A 143 -20.11 -0.98 12.74
C LEU A 143 -19.21 0.20 12.42
N HIS A 144 -19.61 0.97 11.41
CA HIS A 144 -18.90 2.16 10.97
C HIS A 144 -19.35 3.38 11.75
N ILE A 145 -18.42 3.99 12.48
CA ILE A 145 -18.71 5.14 13.33
C ILE A 145 -18.24 6.40 12.63
N ALA A 146 -19.19 7.24 12.24
CA ALA A 146 -18.94 8.50 11.55
C ALA A 146 -19.25 9.69 12.47
N LYS A 147 -18.40 10.72 12.41
CA LYS A 147 -18.68 12.01 13.07
C LYS A 147 -19.84 12.68 12.34
N LYS A 148 -20.82 13.20 13.09
CA LYS A 148 -21.94 13.94 12.50
C LYS A 148 -21.49 15.37 12.19
N GLN A 149 -21.10 15.60 10.93
CA GLN A 149 -20.83 16.93 10.39
C GLN A 149 -22.09 17.51 9.71
N LYS A 150 -22.12 18.83 9.50
CA LYS A 150 -23.25 19.54 8.89
C LYS A 150 -22.98 19.71 7.38
N GLY A 151 -23.56 18.84 6.54
CA GLY A 151 -23.51 18.95 5.07
C GLY A 151 -24.06 17.72 4.36
N SER A 152 -24.45 17.83 3.08
CA SER A 152 -24.91 16.68 2.26
C SER A 152 -23.77 15.82 1.71
N ASP A 153 -22.62 16.43 1.41
CA ASP A 153 -21.40 15.77 0.89
C ASP A 153 -20.78 14.77 1.87
N ASP A 154 -21.10 14.86 3.17
CA ASP A 154 -20.64 13.89 4.18
C ASP A 154 -21.16 12.47 3.92
N THR A 155 -22.31 12.34 3.25
CA THR A 155 -22.97 11.04 3.10
C THR A 155 -22.14 10.12 2.22
N GLU A 156 -21.68 10.62 1.07
CA GLU A 156 -20.91 9.89 0.08
C GLU A 156 -19.51 9.54 0.61
N ILE A 157 -18.83 10.48 1.28
CA ILE A 157 -17.53 10.25 1.90
C ILE A 157 -17.61 9.15 2.97
N VAL A 158 -18.67 9.16 3.79
CA VAL A 158 -18.89 8.12 4.82
C VAL A 158 -19.15 6.76 4.18
N GLU A 159 -19.92 6.72 3.08
CA GLU A 159 -20.18 5.49 2.34
C GLU A 159 -18.91 4.94 1.67
N ASN A 160 -18.07 5.81 1.09
CA ASN A 160 -16.79 5.42 0.50
C ASN A 160 -15.82 4.87 1.56
N ARG A 161 -15.76 5.50 2.74
CA ARG A 161 -14.99 4.96 3.88
C ARG A 161 -15.53 3.62 4.35
N LEU A 162 -16.85 3.44 4.39
CA LEU A 162 -17.43 2.13 4.70
C LEU A 162 -17.06 1.09 3.64
N ALA A 163 -17.11 1.44 2.35
CA ALA A 163 -16.72 0.56 1.25
C ALA A 163 -15.26 0.13 1.36
N GLU A 164 -14.35 1.05 1.72
CA GLU A 164 -12.95 0.73 1.99
C GLU A 164 -12.80 -0.23 3.19
N ASN A 165 -13.56 -0.03 4.27
CA ASN A 165 -13.55 -0.94 5.43
C ASN A 165 -14.12 -2.34 5.08
N VAL A 166 -15.10 -2.42 4.17
CA VAL A 166 -15.60 -3.70 3.64
C VAL A 166 -14.52 -4.40 2.83
N ALA A 167 -13.90 -3.69 1.88
CA ALA A 167 -12.81 -4.21 1.06
C ALA A 167 -11.62 -4.67 1.92
N LEU A 168 -11.37 -4.01 3.05
CA LEU A 168 -10.37 -4.42 4.02
C LEU A 168 -10.65 -5.80 4.63
N VAL A 169 -11.89 -6.05 5.08
CA VAL A 169 -12.28 -7.35 5.63
C VAL A 169 -12.23 -8.44 4.55
N GLU A 170 -12.73 -8.14 3.36
CA GLU A 170 -12.74 -9.09 2.22
C GLU A 170 -11.33 -9.41 1.70
N SER A 171 -10.36 -8.54 1.97
CA SER A 171 -8.94 -8.80 1.65
C SER A 171 -8.33 -9.85 2.59
N ILE A 172 -8.92 -10.13 3.76
CA ILE A 172 -8.39 -11.12 4.70
C ILE A 172 -8.92 -12.52 4.32
N PRO A 173 -8.05 -13.51 4.03
CA PRO A 173 -8.49 -14.85 3.65
C PRO A 173 -9.37 -15.52 4.72
N GLY A 174 -10.52 -16.05 4.29
CA GLY A 174 -11.48 -16.71 5.18
C GLY A 174 -12.40 -15.78 5.96
N TRP A 175 -12.25 -14.45 5.81
CA TRP A 175 -13.11 -13.48 6.45
C TRP A 175 -14.19 -13.00 5.48
N ALA A 176 -15.39 -12.72 6.00
CA ALA A 176 -16.51 -12.27 5.18
C ALA A 176 -17.38 -11.27 5.94
N VAL A 177 -17.86 -10.25 5.24
CA VAL A 177 -18.81 -9.28 5.81
C VAL A 177 -20.22 -9.86 5.72
N VAL A 178 -20.91 -9.94 6.86
CA VAL A 178 -22.29 -10.42 6.92
C VAL A 178 -23.28 -9.26 6.86
N GLU A 179 -22.98 -8.19 7.56
CA GLU A 179 -23.87 -7.05 7.73
C GLU A 179 -23.05 -5.80 8.05
N LYS A 180 -23.55 -4.62 7.68
CA LYS A 180 -22.87 -3.35 7.90
C LYS A 180 -23.83 -2.25 8.34
N VAL A 181 -23.44 -1.49 9.37
CA VAL A 181 -24.25 -0.40 9.92
C VAL A 181 -23.41 0.85 10.09
N ILE A 182 -23.95 1.99 9.64
CA ILE A 182 -23.38 3.30 9.89
C ILE A 182 -24.07 3.91 11.11
N VAL A 183 -23.28 4.32 12.10
CA VAL A 183 -23.76 5.11 13.23
C VAL A 183 -23.09 6.48 13.19
N ARG A 184 -23.92 7.51 13.05
CA ARG A 184 -23.48 8.91 13.08
C ARG A 184 -23.61 9.43 14.51
N THR A 185 -22.50 9.89 15.08
CA THR A 185 -22.45 10.36 16.47
C THR A 185 -21.64 11.66 16.56
N ASN A 186 -22.08 12.56 17.44
CA ASN A 186 -21.34 13.74 17.86
C ASN A 186 -20.49 13.50 19.11
N ILE A 187 -20.69 12.34 19.75
CA ILE A 187 -20.09 11.97 21.01
C ILE A 187 -18.70 11.43 20.73
N LYS A 188 -17.71 11.90 21.51
CA LYS A 188 -16.38 11.32 21.43
C LYS A 188 -16.49 9.87 21.88
N LEU A 189 -15.95 8.95 21.09
CA LEU A 189 -15.93 7.52 21.41
C LEU A 189 -15.29 7.19 22.77
N ASN A 190 -14.50 8.11 23.33
CA ASN A 190 -13.92 7.99 24.65
C ASN A 190 -14.95 8.17 25.78
N ASP A 191 -16.06 8.84 25.50
CA ASP A 191 -17.19 8.95 26.42
C ASP A 191 -18.01 7.66 26.28
N TRP A 192 -17.98 6.86 27.34
CA TRP A 192 -18.58 5.53 27.47
C TRP A 192 -20.09 5.45 27.12
N ASP A 193 -20.75 6.59 27.01
CA ASP A 193 -22.17 6.76 26.71
C ASP A 193 -22.60 6.07 25.39
N PHE A 194 -21.68 5.82 24.45
CA PHE A 194 -22.00 5.13 23.20
C PHE A 194 -22.65 3.76 23.40
N LEU A 195 -22.23 3.00 24.43
CA LEU A 195 -22.75 1.67 24.75
C LEU A 195 -24.12 1.69 25.45
N GLU A 196 -24.45 2.81 26.08
CA GLU A 196 -25.69 3.04 26.83
C GLU A 196 -26.76 3.70 25.96
N HIS A 197 -26.36 4.35 24.86
CA HIS A 197 -27.29 4.94 23.92
C HIS A 197 -28.10 3.92 23.13
N LYS A 198 -29.34 4.31 22.78
CA LYS A 198 -30.30 3.53 21.97
C LYS A 198 -29.66 2.92 20.72
N HIS A 199 -28.72 3.62 20.09
CA HIS A 199 -28.03 3.15 18.89
C HIS A 199 -27.31 1.81 19.10
N PHE A 200 -26.68 1.58 20.26
CA PHE A 200 -26.02 0.30 20.51
C PHE A 200 -27.01 -0.82 20.79
N ALA A 201 -28.14 -0.53 21.44
CA ALA A 201 -29.21 -1.51 21.64
C ALA A 201 -29.76 -2.02 20.30
N ASP A 202 -29.98 -1.11 19.34
CA ASP A 202 -30.41 -1.46 17.98
C ASP A 202 -29.37 -2.33 17.26
N VAL A 203 -28.08 -1.99 17.38
CA VAL A 203 -26.98 -2.78 16.82
C VAL A 203 -26.92 -4.17 17.45
N ALA A 204 -27.01 -4.28 18.78
CA ALA A 204 -27.03 -5.56 19.49
C ALA A 204 -28.22 -6.43 19.08
N LEU A 205 -29.38 -5.82 18.83
CA LEU A 205 -30.57 -6.51 18.36
C LEU A 205 -30.39 -7.00 16.91
N ARG A 206 -29.76 -6.22 16.03
CA ARG A 206 -29.38 -6.66 14.68
C ARG A 206 -28.37 -7.80 14.71
N LEU A 207 -27.32 -7.69 15.53
CA LEU A 207 -26.32 -8.75 15.73
C LEU A 207 -26.99 -10.08 16.12
N ARG A 208 -27.96 -10.06 17.05
CA ARG A 208 -28.70 -11.26 17.46
C ARG A 208 -29.60 -11.85 16.38
N ARG A 209 -30.07 -11.04 15.42
CA ARG A 209 -30.93 -11.49 14.32
C ARG A 209 -30.17 -12.11 13.16
N CYS A 210 -28.86 -11.85 13.06
CA CYS A 210 -28.02 -12.35 11.99
C CYS A 210 -27.28 -13.61 12.46
N PRO A 211 -27.70 -14.83 12.07
CA PRO A 211 -27.06 -16.06 12.51
C PRO A 211 -25.65 -16.20 11.94
N GLY A 212 -24.73 -16.73 12.76
CA GLY A 212 -23.38 -17.08 12.33
C GLY A 212 -22.38 -15.93 12.28
N ILE A 213 -22.68 -14.77 12.91
CA ILE A 213 -21.67 -13.74 13.15
C ILE A 213 -20.71 -14.23 14.23
N SER A 214 -19.42 -14.06 13.97
CA SER A 214 -18.33 -14.51 14.85
C SER A 214 -17.51 -13.36 15.44
N ALA A 215 -17.63 -12.15 14.90
CA ALA A 215 -16.87 -10.98 15.36
C ALA A 215 -17.56 -9.66 15.00
N LEU A 216 -17.31 -8.64 15.82
CA LEU A 216 -17.67 -7.25 15.53
C LEU A 216 -16.42 -6.47 15.10
N PHE A 217 -16.49 -5.80 13.96
CA PHE A 217 -15.47 -4.83 13.53
C PHE A 217 -15.98 -3.40 13.75
N LEU A 218 -15.31 -2.68 14.66
CA LEU A 218 -15.47 -1.25 14.87
C LEU A 218 -14.45 -0.48 14.05
N THR A 219 -14.90 0.42 13.18
CA THR A 219 -14.02 1.18 12.26
C THR A 219 -13.21 2.29 12.94
N VAL A 220 -13.02 2.19 14.26
CA VAL A 220 -12.28 3.15 15.08
C VAL A 220 -10.81 2.78 15.12
N ASN A 221 -9.94 3.78 15.30
CA ASN A 221 -8.51 3.54 15.37
C ASN A 221 -8.08 2.98 16.73
N GLU A 222 -8.66 3.49 17.81
CA GLU A 222 -8.28 3.12 19.17
C GLU A 222 -9.51 2.70 19.97
N LEU A 223 -9.33 1.66 20.77
CA LEU A 223 -10.27 1.21 21.79
C LEU A 223 -9.49 1.07 23.09
N SER A 224 -10.01 1.62 24.17
CA SER A 224 -9.43 1.39 25.49
C SER A 224 -9.68 -0.04 25.96
N ALA A 225 -8.83 -0.57 26.84
CA ALA A 225 -8.97 -1.94 27.34
C ALA A 225 -10.32 -2.15 28.04
N ALA A 226 -10.76 -1.15 28.80
CA ALA A 226 -12.05 -1.18 29.46
C ALA A 226 -13.21 -1.27 28.45
N GLN A 227 -13.18 -0.48 27.37
CA GLN A 227 -14.20 -0.53 26.32
C GLN A 227 -14.26 -1.90 25.63
N THR A 228 -13.11 -2.45 25.27
CA THR A 228 -13.02 -3.78 24.66
C THR A 228 -13.62 -4.84 25.59
N VAL A 229 -13.27 -4.82 26.88
CA VAL A 229 -13.82 -5.74 27.89
C VAL A 229 -15.35 -5.64 27.97
N ALA A 230 -15.91 -4.44 28.09
CA ALA A 230 -17.36 -4.28 28.21
C ALA A 230 -18.11 -4.67 26.94
N LEU A 231 -17.56 -4.34 25.77
CA LEU A 231 -18.14 -4.74 24.49
C LEU A 231 -18.14 -6.27 24.33
N GLN A 232 -17.01 -6.92 24.62
CA GLN A 232 -16.88 -8.37 24.57
C GLN A 232 -17.82 -9.05 25.58
N ALA A 233 -17.93 -8.52 26.81
CA ALA A 233 -18.84 -9.06 27.82
C ALA A 233 -20.33 -8.94 27.41
N LYS A 234 -20.71 -7.82 26.79
CA LYS A 234 -22.10 -7.57 26.34
C LYS A 234 -22.48 -8.36 25.10
N LEU A 235 -21.53 -8.57 24.18
CA LEU A 235 -21.78 -9.21 22.89
C LEU A 235 -21.39 -10.69 22.83
N GLN A 236 -20.59 -11.18 23.80
CA GLN A 236 -20.08 -12.56 23.86
C GLN A 236 -19.33 -12.97 22.58
N MET A 237 -18.62 -12.02 21.96
CA MET A 237 -17.83 -12.23 20.74
C MET A 237 -16.61 -11.30 20.71
N PRO A 238 -15.54 -11.64 19.97
CA PRO A 238 -14.40 -10.76 19.80
C PRO A 238 -14.80 -9.46 19.09
N VAL A 239 -14.13 -8.38 19.50
CA VAL A 239 -14.29 -7.05 18.94
C VAL A 239 -12.95 -6.57 18.43
N PHE A 240 -12.94 -6.13 17.18
CA PHE A 240 -11.74 -5.72 16.48
C PHE A 240 -11.82 -4.25 16.07
N ASN A 241 -10.67 -3.58 16.05
CA ASN A 241 -10.52 -2.21 15.57
C ASN A 241 -9.89 -2.17 14.17
N ARG A 242 -9.85 -0.97 13.58
CA ARG A 242 -9.36 -0.78 12.21
C ARG A 242 -7.86 -1.12 12.08
N PRO A 243 -6.95 -0.67 12.96
CA PRO A 243 -5.55 -1.06 12.89
C PRO A 243 -5.32 -2.58 12.94
N PHE A 244 -6.11 -3.31 13.73
CA PHE A 244 -6.01 -4.76 13.75
C PHE A 244 -6.42 -5.39 12.41
N MET A 245 -7.54 -4.95 11.82
CA MET A 245 -7.94 -5.41 10.48
C MET A 245 -6.83 -5.17 9.44
N MET A 246 -6.21 -3.99 9.48
CA MET A 246 -5.10 -3.63 8.58
C MET A 246 -3.90 -4.56 8.76
N ILE A 247 -3.50 -4.83 10.01
CA ILE A 247 -2.39 -5.75 10.31
C ILE A 247 -2.71 -7.16 9.82
N GLN A 248 -3.93 -7.66 10.05
CA GLN A 248 -4.35 -8.99 9.58
C GLN A 248 -4.37 -9.08 8.04
N ALA A 249 -4.84 -8.04 7.36
CA ALA A 249 -4.79 -7.97 5.90
C ALA A 249 -3.32 -7.99 5.41
N CYS A 250 -2.46 -7.14 5.97
CA CYS A 250 -1.03 -7.13 5.62
C CYS A 250 -0.36 -8.51 5.87
N LYS A 251 -0.71 -9.21 6.96
CA LYS A 251 -0.16 -10.52 7.31
C LYS A 251 -0.43 -11.58 6.24
N ALA A 252 -1.59 -11.50 5.58
CA ALA A 252 -1.95 -12.41 4.49
C ALA A 252 -1.10 -12.20 3.22
N TYR A 253 -0.62 -10.97 2.98
CA TYR A 253 0.10 -10.59 1.76
C TYR A 253 1.59 -10.32 1.96
N ALA A 254 2.11 -10.40 3.18
CA ALA A 254 3.53 -10.28 3.48
C ALA A 254 4.31 -11.52 3.01
N ARG A 255 4.88 -11.47 1.80
CA ARG A 255 5.65 -12.60 1.25
C ARG A 255 7.14 -12.43 1.49
N SER A 256 7.68 -11.21 1.38
CA SER A 256 9.09 -10.97 1.67
C SER A 256 9.39 -11.09 3.17
N LYS A 257 10.62 -11.45 3.51
CA LYS A 257 11.06 -11.51 4.92
C LYS A 257 10.96 -10.15 5.59
N GLU A 258 11.33 -9.09 4.88
CA GLU A 258 11.22 -7.71 5.36
C GLU A 258 9.77 -7.37 5.71
N ALA A 259 8.82 -7.63 4.81
CA ALA A 259 7.40 -7.40 5.08
C ALA A 259 6.86 -8.28 6.22
N ARG A 260 7.27 -9.55 6.30
CA ARG A 260 6.85 -10.45 7.40
C ARG A 260 7.34 -9.95 8.76
N VAL A 261 8.60 -9.51 8.84
CA VAL A 261 9.18 -8.94 10.08
C VAL A 261 8.52 -7.60 10.42
N ALA A 262 8.30 -6.75 9.43
CA ALA A 262 7.61 -5.47 9.56
C ALA A 262 6.18 -5.63 10.11
N VAL A 263 5.39 -6.53 9.54
CA VAL A 263 4.03 -6.83 10.00
C VAL A 263 4.05 -7.46 11.39
N ALA A 264 4.97 -8.38 11.66
CA ALA A 264 5.10 -9.00 12.99
C ALA A 264 5.44 -7.96 14.07
N LEU A 265 6.28 -6.97 13.75
CA LEU A 265 6.61 -5.87 14.66
C LEU A 265 5.38 -4.97 14.92
N ALA A 266 4.62 -4.66 13.87
CA ALA A 266 3.41 -3.85 13.98
C ALA A 266 2.25 -4.56 14.70
N GLU A 267 2.25 -5.89 14.75
CA GLU A 267 1.27 -6.70 15.49
C GLU A 267 1.48 -6.63 17.01
N LEU A 268 2.73 -6.45 17.49
CA LEU A 268 3.06 -6.51 18.92
C LEU A 268 2.23 -5.59 19.83
N PRO A 269 1.99 -4.30 19.50
CA PRO A 269 1.16 -3.45 20.35
C PRO A 269 -0.26 -3.99 20.52
N HIS A 270 -0.83 -4.56 19.45
CA HIS A 270 -2.15 -5.17 19.52
C HIS A 270 -2.12 -6.43 20.39
N THR A 271 -1.12 -7.28 20.21
CA THR A 271 -0.98 -8.50 21.03
C THR A 271 -0.79 -8.16 22.51
N LYS A 272 0.07 -7.17 22.82
CA LYS A 272 0.24 -6.65 24.19
C LYS A 272 -1.07 -6.12 24.77
N PHE A 273 -1.85 -5.39 23.95
CA PHE A 273 -3.17 -4.88 24.35
C PHE A 273 -4.19 -5.98 24.63
N GLN A 274 -4.28 -7.01 23.78
CA GLN A 274 -5.15 -8.16 24.05
C GLN A 274 -4.68 -8.92 25.28
N PHE A 275 -3.38 -9.02 25.51
CA PHE A 275 -2.84 -9.71 26.66
C PHE A 275 -3.14 -9.02 28.00
N SER A 276 -3.23 -7.69 28.01
CA SER A 276 -3.70 -6.96 29.20
C SER A 276 -5.19 -7.19 29.47
N ILE A 277 -5.91 -7.85 28.56
CA ILE A 277 -7.31 -8.23 28.70
C ILE A 277 -7.39 -9.76 28.84
N GLN A 278 -7.50 -10.26 30.07
CA GLN A 278 -7.61 -11.70 30.34
C GLN A 278 -8.95 -12.04 30.95
N ASN A 279 -9.67 -13.00 30.37
CA ASN A 279 -10.98 -13.47 30.85
C ASN A 279 -11.97 -12.33 31.13
N GLY A 280 -11.97 -11.29 30.27
CA GLY A 280 -12.83 -10.11 30.44
C GLY A 280 -12.44 -9.22 31.62
N ARG A 281 -11.17 -9.24 32.06
CA ARG A 281 -10.62 -8.35 33.09
C ARG A 281 -9.33 -7.70 32.60
N ILE A 282 -9.08 -6.48 33.10
CA ILE A 282 -7.85 -5.77 32.85
C ILE A 282 -6.79 -6.28 33.83
N VAL A 283 -5.65 -6.70 33.31
CA VAL A 283 -4.50 -7.18 34.09
C VAL A 283 -3.36 -6.19 33.91
N ASN A 284 -2.94 -5.58 35.02
CA ASN A 284 -1.92 -4.52 35.02
C ASN A 284 -0.49 -5.07 34.93
N ASN A 285 -0.24 -6.27 35.49
CA ASN A 285 1.03 -6.97 35.30
C ASN A 285 0.86 -7.99 34.19
N ILE A 286 1.51 -7.75 33.06
CA ILE A 286 1.51 -8.64 31.89
C ILE A 286 2.58 -9.72 32.13
N PRO A 287 2.25 -10.95 32.58
CA PRO A 287 3.22 -12.04 32.58
C PRO A 287 3.83 -12.20 31.18
N GLY A 288 5.15 -12.08 31.08
CA GLY A 288 5.86 -12.13 29.79
C GLY A 288 6.12 -10.78 29.12
N GLU A 289 5.93 -9.64 29.81
CA GLU A 289 6.33 -8.31 29.31
C GLU A 289 7.81 -8.28 28.85
N ALA A 290 8.71 -8.87 29.64
CA ALA A 290 10.12 -9.03 29.29
C ALA A 290 10.32 -9.82 27.98
N TRP A 291 9.51 -10.86 27.76
CA TRP A 291 9.54 -11.65 26.52
C TRP A 291 9.09 -10.81 25.32
N PHE A 292 8.01 -10.03 25.46
CA PHE A 292 7.57 -9.13 24.40
C PHE A 292 8.62 -8.08 24.05
N HIS A 293 9.29 -7.48 25.06
CA HIS A 293 10.40 -6.56 24.83
C HIS A 293 11.57 -7.22 24.12
N GLN A 294 11.94 -8.44 24.51
CA GLN A 294 13.01 -9.18 23.86
C GLN A 294 12.65 -9.52 22.41
N ARG A 295 11.40 -9.92 22.14
CA ARG A 295 10.90 -10.17 20.78
C ARG A 295 10.91 -8.90 19.93
N GLU A 296 10.41 -7.79 20.47
CA GLU A 296 10.43 -6.48 19.80
C GLU A 296 11.86 -6.08 19.41
N LYS A 297 12.81 -6.19 20.34
CA LYS A 297 14.22 -5.91 20.09
C LYS A 297 14.81 -6.81 19.00
N LYS A 298 14.52 -8.12 19.03
CA LYS A 298 14.98 -9.06 17.99
C LYS A 298 14.44 -8.69 16.61
N LEU A 299 13.13 -8.43 16.50
CA LEU A 299 12.50 -8.03 15.24
C LEU A 299 13.08 -6.71 14.70
N GLN A 300 13.34 -5.73 15.57
CA GLN A 300 13.99 -4.47 15.18
C GLN A 300 15.41 -4.67 14.64
N LEU A 301 16.22 -5.53 15.28
CA LEU A 301 17.57 -5.85 14.82
C LEU A 301 17.56 -6.54 13.45
N ILE A 302 16.66 -7.52 13.27
CA ILE A 302 16.49 -8.21 11.99
C ILE A 302 16.06 -7.21 10.90
N LEU A 303 15.06 -6.37 11.19
CA LEU A 303 14.59 -5.35 10.26
C LEU A 303 15.71 -4.37 9.89
N ALA A 304 16.53 -3.95 10.85
CA ALA A 304 17.67 -3.08 10.60
C ALA A 304 18.72 -3.75 9.69
N SER A 305 18.99 -5.05 9.87
CA SER A 305 19.89 -5.79 8.97
C SER A 305 19.34 -5.86 7.55
N LEU A 306 18.05 -6.22 7.38
CA LEU A 306 17.39 -6.27 6.08
C LEU A 306 17.40 -4.91 5.37
N LYS A 307 17.20 -3.81 6.11
CA LYS A 307 17.33 -2.44 5.57
C LYS A 307 18.74 -2.16 5.04
N ARG A 308 19.80 -2.54 5.78
CA ARG A 308 21.19 -2.39 5.32
C ARG A 308 21.45 -3.19 4.03
N GLN A 309 20.93 -4.41 3.95
CA GLN A 309 21.06 -5.25 2.75
C GLN A 309 20.38 -4.59 1.53
N ARG A 310 19.17 -4.04 1.73
CA ARG A 310 18.44 -3.31 0.69
C ARG A 310 19.18 -2.05 0.24
N GLU A 311 19.79 -1.32 1.16
CA GLU A 311 20.61 -0.15 0.85
C GLU A 311 21.85 -0.52 0.02
N LYS A 312 22.52 -1.65 0.33
CA LYS A 312 23.63 -2.17 -0.48
C LYS A 312 23.18 -2.44 -1.93
N LEU A 313 22.01 -3.07 -2.12
CA LEU A 313 21.42 -3.31 -3.45
C LEU A 313 21.08 -2.01 -4.17
N ARG A 314 20.58 -1.00 -3.46
CA ARG A 314 20.31 0.34 -4.01
C ARG A 314 21.59 1.04 -4.46
N LEU A 315 22.63 1.04 -3.63
CA LEU A 315 23.94 1.61 -3.97
C LEU A 315 24.56 0.90 -5.19
N GLN A 316 24.41 -0.43 -5.28
CA GLN A 316 24.86 -1.20 -6.44
C GLN A 316 24.12 -0.77 -7.72
N ARG A 317 22.79 -0.62 -7.68
CA ARG A 317 21.99 -0.11 -8.82
C ARG A 317 22.47 1.28 -9.27
N LYS A 318 22.72 2.17 -8.31
CA LYS A 318 23.24 3.52 -8.56
C LYS A 318 24.62 3.49 -9.21
N ARG A 319 25.52 2.61 -8.75
CA ARG A 319 26.85 2.40 -9.35
C ARG A 319 26.75 1.93 -10.81
N HIS A 320 25.82 1.04 -11.12
CA HIS A 320 25.57 0.57 -12.49
C HIS A 320 24.73 1.53 -13.34
N LYS A 321 24.33 2.69 -12.81
CA LYS A 321 23.55 3.73 -13.51
C LYS A 321 22.26 3.18 -14.15
N ILE A 322 21.61 2.23 -13.48
CA ILE A 322 20.33 1.69 -13.94
C ILE A 322 19.23 2.64 -13.48
N PRO A 323 18.50 3.30 -14.40
CA PRO A 323 17.44 4.23 -14.04
C PRO A 323 16.25 3.52 -13.39
N THR A 324 15.68 4.15 -12.38
CA THR A 324 14.58 3.64 -11.54
C THR A 324 13.37 4.55 -11.58
N VAL A 325 12.18 3.96 -11.71
CA VAL A 325 10.90 4.68 -11.73
C VAL A 325 10.01 4.12 -10.64
N SER A 326 9.68 4.93 -9.64
CA SER A 326 8.76 4.52 -8.57
C SER A 326 7.32 4.80 -8.93
N VAL A 327 6.45 3.80 -8.79
CA VAL A 327 5.01 3.92 -9.10
C VAL A 327 4.24 3.95 -7.79
N ILE A 328 3.69 5.11 -7.46
CA ILE A 328 2.94 5.38 -6.22
C ILE A 328 1.46 5.61 -6.52
N GLY A 329 0.63 5.54 -5.49
CA GLY A 329 -0.81 5.77 -5.59
C GLY A 329 -1.60 4.96 -4.57
N TYR A 330 -2.88 5.32 -4.44
CA TYR A 330 -3.79 4.67 -3.50
C TYR A 330 -3.92 3.16 -3.77
N THR A 331 -4.31 2.38 -2.77
CA THR A 331 -4.65 0.97 -2.93
C THR A 331 -5.70 0.82 -4.03
N ASN A 332 -5.57 -0.23 -4.85
CA ASN A 332 -6.41 -0.47 -6.02
C ASN A 332 -6.43 0.64 -7.11
N SER A 333 -5.49 1.59 -7.11
CA SER A 333 -5.43 2.59 -8.20
C SER A 333 -4.93 2.04 -9.54
N GLY A 334 -4.47 0.78 -9.58
CA GLY A 334 -3.97 0.10 -10.76
C GLY A 334 -2.46 0.25 -11.00
N LYS A 335 -1.66 0.50 -9.96
CA LYS A 335 -0.18 0.56 -10.02
C LYS A 335 0.44 -0.69 -10.68
N THR A 336 0.16 -1.87 -10.13
CA THR A 336 0.66 -3.15 -10.66
C THR A 336 0.18 -3.42 -12.08
N SER A 337 -1.06 -3.04 -12.41
CA SER A 337 -1.61 -3.12 -13.77
C SER A 337 -0.85 -2.22 -14.75
N LEU A 338 -0.51 -1.00 -14.34
CA LEU A 338 0.30 -0.08 -15.13
C LEU A 338 1.70 -0.65 -15.37
N ILE A 339 2.36 -1.15 -14.33
CA ILE A 339 3.69 -1.76 -14.45
C ILE A 339 3.64 -2.94 -15.40
N LYS A 340 2.67 -3.84 -15.24
CA LYS A 340 2.45 -4.97 -16.15
C LYS A 340 2.29 -4.53 -17.59
N ALA A 341 1.54 -3.47 -17.86
CA ALA A 341 1.38 -2.92 -19.20
C ALA A 341 2.68 -2.32 -19.77
N LEU A 342 3.50 -1.69 -18.92
CA LEU A 342 4.77 -1.08 -19.32
C LEU A 342 5.91 -2.10 -19.53
N THR A 343 5.92 -3.18 -18.76
CA THR A 343 6.98 -4.20 -18.82
C THR A 343 6.62 -5.40 -19.69
N GLY A 344 5.32 -5.66 -19.89
CA GLY A 344 4.84 -6.89 -20.51
C GLY A 344 5.04 -8.14 -19.64
N ASP A 345 5.32 -7.96 -18.34
CA ASP A 345 5.62 -9.04 -17.41
C ASP A 345 4.37 -9.88 -17.11
N GLN A 346 4.33 -11.09 -17.66
CA GLN A 346 3.21 -12.02 -17.47
C GLN A 346 3.16 -12.62 -16.07
N SER A 347 4.25 -12.53 -15.29
CA SER A 347 4.28 -13.02 -13.90
C SER A 347 3.51 -12.11 -12.95
N LEU A 348 3.30 -10.84 -13.31
CA LEU A 348 2.48 -9.92 -12.56
C LEU A 348 1.00 -10.30 -12.64
N GLN A 349 0.40 -10.49 -11.47
CA GLN A 349 -1.03 -10.76 -11.31
C GLN A 349 -1.63 -9.63 -10.46
N PRO A 350 -2.09 -8.53 -11.11
CA PRO A 350 -2.83 -7.51 -10.39
C PRO A 350 -4.10 -8.12 -9.78
N GLU A 351 -4.32 -7.89 -8.49
CA GLU A 351 -5.51 -8.34 -7.77
C GLU A 351 -6.34 -7.13 -7.31
N ASP A 352 -7.66 -7.28 -7.35
CA ASP A 352 -8.62 -6.28 -6.87
C ASP A 352 -8.83 -6.44 -5.35
N ARG A 353 -7.77 -6.20 -4.58
CA ARG A 353 -7.73 -6.35 -3.11
C ARG A 353 -6.84 -5.30 -2.47
N LEU A 354 -7.13 -4.94 -1.22
CA LEU A 354 -6.27 -4.07 -0.43
C LEU A 354 -5.00 -4.84 -0.02
N PHE A 355 -3.85 -4.15 -0.02
CA PHE A 355 -2.53 -4.72 0.29
C PHE A 355 -2.05 -5.86 -0.61
N ALA A 356 -2.68 -6.07 -1.78
CA ALA A 356 -2.25 -7.07 -2.76
C ALA A 356 -0.75 -6.97 -3.11
N THR A 357 -0.22 -5.74 -3.10
CA THR A 357 1.22 -5.45 -3.22
C THR A 357 1.69 -4.86 -1.90
N LEU A 358 2.11 -5.70 -0.94
CA LEU A 358 2.76 -5.24 0.28
C LEU A 358 4.28 -5.12 0.12
N ASP A 359 4.85 -6.07 -0.62
CA ASP A 359 6.27 -6.14 -0.91
C ASP A 359 6.65 -5.15 -2.01
N VAL A 360 7.80 -4.48 -1.84
CA VAL A 360 8.37 -3.71 -2.95
C VAL A 360 8.94 -4.68 -3.97
N THR A 361 8.46 -4.57 -5.21
CA THR A 361 8.89 -5.43 -6.30
C THR A 361 9.51 -4.60 -7.42
N LEU A 362 10.52 -5.18 -8.07
CA LEU A 362 11.28 -4.54 -9.14
C LEU A 362 11.00 -5.26 -10.45
N HIS A 363 10.52 -4.52 -11.45
CA HIS A 363 10.21 -5.05 -12.76
C HIS A 363 11.03 -4.33 -13.82
N ALA A 364 11.81 -5.10 -14.58
CA ALA A 364 12.56 -4.56 -15.70
C ALA A 364 11.62 -4.24 -16.86
N GLY A 365 11.75 -3.03 -17.40
CA GLY A 365 11.07 -2.60 -18.60
C GLY A 365 12.03 -1.98 -19.59
N ARG A 366 11.52 -1.70 -20.80
CA ARG A 366 12.30 -1.05 -21.85
C ARG A 366 11.56 0.16 -22.38
N LEU A 367 12.20 1.32 -22.31
CA LEU A 367 11.68 2.53 -22.89
C LEU A 367 11.76 2.49 -24.44
N PRO A 368 10.98 3.32 -25.15
CA PRO A 368 11.00 3.37 -26.62
C PRO A 368 12.38 3.66 -27.24
N ASN A 369 13.25 4.35 -26.49
CA ASN A 369 14.65 4.60 -26.87
C ASN A 369 15.58 3.41 -26.59
N SER A 370 15.03 2.23 -26.30
CA SER A 370 15.74 1.00 -25.94
C SER A 370 16.48 1.00 -24.60
N MET A 371 16.37 2.06 -23.80
CA MET A 371 16.94 2.13 -22.46
C MET A 371 16.21 1.17 -21.51
N VAL A 372 16.98 0.40 -20.75
CA VAL A 372 16.44 -0.47 -19.70
C VAL A 372 16.16 0.37 -18.46
N VAL A 373 14.97 0.22 -17.90
CA VAL A 373 14.52 0.89 -16.67
C VAL A 373 14.01 -0.15 -15.69
N LEU A 374 14.11 0.15 -14.39
CA LEU A 374 13.47 -0.64 -13.35
C LEU A 374 12.26 0.11 -12.81
N TYR A 375 11.08 -0.47 -12.96
CA TYR A 375 9.87 -0.01 -12.30
C TYR A 375 9.80 -0.60 -10.90
N ILE A 376 9.61 0.26 -9.90
CA ILE A 376 9.42 -0.10 -8.51
C ILE A 376 7.92 -0.10 -8.25
N ASP A 377 7.32 -1.27 -8.05
CA ASP A 377 5.95 -1.39 -7.55
C ASP A 377 5.98 -1.20 -6.04
N THR A 378 5.29 -0.17 -5.56
CA THR A 378 5.23 0.15 -4.14
C THR A 378 3.91 -0.30 -3.54
N MET A 379 3.91 -0.44 -2.22
CA MET A 379 2.65 -0.61 -1.49
C MET A 379 1.68 0.53 -1.82
N GLY A 380 0.41 0.17 -1.98
CA GLY A 380 -0.64 1.17 -2.13
C GLY A 380 -0.87 1.94 -0.84
N PHE A 381 -1.06 3.25 -0.98
CA PHE A 381 -1.47 4.10 0.13
C PHE A 381 -2.92 3.82 0.51
N ILE A 382 -3.22 3.95 1.79
CA ILE A 382 -4.57 3.78 2.34
C ILE A 382 -4.74 4.77 3.49
N SER A 383 -5.97 5.25 3.68
CA SER A 383 -6.29 6.20 4.72
C SER A 383 -6.07 5.61 6.12
N ASP A 384 -5.63 6.46 7.05
CA ASP A 384 -5.41 6.10 8.45
C ASP A 384 -4.51 4.85 8.65
N LEU A 385 -3.45 4.70 7.84
CA LEU A 385 -2.48 3.62 8.01
C LEU A 385 -1.84 3.71 9.41
N PRO A 386 -1.84 2.64 10.22
CA PRO A 386 -1.28 2.65 11.57
C PRO A 386 0.20 3.11 11.59
N SER A 387 0.58 3.95 12.55
CA SER A 387 1.93 4.52 12.66
C SER A 387 3.04 3.46 12.68
N ARG A 388 2.83 2.35 13.39
CA ARG A 388 3.77 1.23 13.42
C ARG A 388 3.94 0.53 12.08
N LEU A 389 2.87 0.44 11.28
CA LEU A 389 2.99 -0.05 9.90
C LEU A 389 3.75 0.97 9.04
N GLN A 390 3.50 2.27 9.20
CA GLN A 390 4.26 3.31 8.49
C GLN A 390 5.78 3.22 8.77
N GLU A 391 6.18 3.08 10.05
CA GLU A 391 7.59 2.89 10.46
C GLU A 391 8.20 1.64 9.82
N ALA A 392 7.44 0.55 9.80
CA ALA A 392 7.87 -0.71 9.25
C ALA A 392 8.02 -0.66 7.72
N PHE A 393 7.25 0.20 7.06
CA PHE A 393 7.32 0.50 5.64
C PHE A 393 8.19 1.73 5.31
N SER A 394 9.00 2.25 6.22
CA SER A 394 9.88 3.39 5.92
C SER A 394 10.88 3.09 4.81
N ALA A 395 11.34 1.84 4.71
CA ALA A 395 12.26 1.40 3.65
C ALA A 395 11.61 1.47 2.26
N THR A 396 10.30 1.28 2.18
CA THR A 396 9.47 1.50 0.98
C THR A 396 9.52 2.97 0.56
N LEU A 397 9.40 3.89 1.53
CA LEU A 397 9.46 5.33 1.31
C LEU A 397 10.87 5.79 0.90
N GLU A 398 11.90 5.16 1.46
CA GLU A 398 13.28 5.39 1.04
C GLU A 398 13.48 5.03 -0.44
N ASP A 399 12.93 3.91 -0.92
CA ASP A 399 12.99 3.53 -2.34
C ASP A 399 12.30 4.57 -3.25
N ILE A 400 11.16 5.13 -2.82
CA ILE A 400 10.48 6.25 -3.50
C ILE A 400 11.40 7.47 -3.59
N SER A 401 12.05 7.84 -2.48
CA SER A 401 12.96 8.99 -2.41
C SER A 401 14.22 8.82 -3.26
N SER A 402 14.70 7.59 -3.50
CA SER A 402 15.81 7.34 -4.45
C SER A 402 15.47 7.54 -5.90
N ALA A 403 14.19 7.38 -6.27
CA ALA A 403 13.85 7.07 -7.63
C ALA A 403 14.20 8.24 -8.56
N ASP A 404 14.70 7.91 -9.75
CA ASP A 404 15.05 8.91 -10.76
C ASP A 404 13.79 9.59 -11.32
N ALA A 405 12.65 8.90 -11.26
CA ALA A 405 11.33 9.46 -11.53
C ALA A 405 10.25 8.84 -10.63
N VAL A 406 9.22 9.62 -10.33
CA VAL A 406 8.04 9.18 -9.57
C VAL A 406 6.80 9.32 -10.45
N VAL A 407 6.01 8.25 -10.52
CA VAL A 407 4.74 8.19 -11.25
C VAL A 407 3.63 8.02 -10.22
N HIS A 408 2.70 8.97 -10.16
CA HIS A 408 1.53 8.91 -9.29
C HIS A 408 0.30 8.46 -10.09
N VAL A 409 -0.16 7.25 -9.81
CA VAL A 409 -1.36 6.64 -10.39
C VAL A 409 -2.58 6.95 -9.52
N THR A 410 -3.55 7.66 -10.12
CA THR A 410 -4.82 8.03 -9.49
C THR A 410 -5.98 7.33 -10.18
N ASP A 411 -6.87 6.70 -9.41
CA ASP A 411 -8.10 6.10 -9.92
C ASP A 411 -9.14 7.20 -10.18
N CYS A 412 -9.47 7.44 -11.45
CA CYS A 412 -10.42 8.48 -11.83
C CYS A 412 -11.88 8.03 -11.76
N SER A 413 -12.12 6.74 -11.61
CA SER A 413 -13.48 6.19 -11.45
C SER A 413 -13.99 6.31 -10.01
N HIS A 414 -13.07 6.48 -9.05
CA HIS A 414 -13.40 6.57 -7.64
C HIS A 414 -13.96 7.96 -7.29
N PRO A 415 -15.11 8.08 -6.60
CA PRO A 415 -15.68 9.37 -6.23
C PRO A 415 -14.71 10.23 -5.40
N ASP A 416 -14.01 9.61 -4.44
CA ASP A 416 -12.98 10.28 -3.62
C ASP A 416 -11.59 10.45 -4.30
N CYS A 417 -11.50 10.35 -5.62
CA CYS A 417 -10.25 10.46 -6.39
C CYS A 417 -9.34 11.64 -5.95
N MET A 418 -9.93 12.82 -5.75
CA MET A 418 -9.19 14.03 -5.35
C MET A 418 -8.67 13.96 -3.91
N GLN A 419 -9.45 13.38 -3.00
CA GLN A 419 -9.03 13.18 -1.62
C GLN A 419 -7.90 12.15 -1.56
N GLN A 420 -8.05 11.01 -2.23
CA GLN A 420 -7.01 9.98 -2.32
C GLN A 420 -5.71 10.51 -2.91
N LYS A 421 -5.79 11.35 -3.95
CA LYS A 421 -4.62 12.03 -4.53
C LYS A 421 -3.93 12.92 -3.49
N THR A 422 -4.71 13.70 -2.74
CA THR A 422 -4.21 14.60 -1.69
C THR A 422 -3.56 13.81 -0.55
N ASP A 423 -4.17 12.71 -0.12
CA ASP A 423 -3.64 11.83 0.92
C ASP A 423 -2.29 11.22 0.50
N VAL A 424 -2.18 10.73 -0.74
CA VAL A 424 -0.91 10.22 -1.29
C VAL A 424 0.14 11.33 -1.35
N THR A 425 -0.21 12.49 -1.90
CA THR A 425 0.71 13.61 -2.05
C THR A 425 1.20 14.13 -0.70
N SER A 426 0.32 14.24 0.30
CA SER A 426 0.72 14.67 1.65
C SER A 426 1.70 13.70 2.30
N GLN A 427 1.47 12.38 2.21
CA GLN A 427 2.37 11.38 2.75
C GLN A 427 3.74 11.38 2.05
N VAL A 428 3.75 11.56 0.73
CA VAL A 428 4.98 11.56 -0.07
C VAL A 428 5.73 12.90 0.02
N SER A 429 5.04 14.01 0.34
CA SER A 429 5.66 15.33 0.53
C SER A 429 6.64 15.38 1.70
N ALA A 430 6.46 14.52 2.70
CA ALA A 430 7.35 14.45 3.86
C ALA A 430 8.72 13.83 3.53
N ILE A 431 8.85 13.11 2.40
CA ILE A 431 10.03 12.31 2.05
C ILE A 431 10.69 12.71 0.73
N LEU A 432 9.97 13.42 -0.14
CA LEU A 432 10.47 13.89 -1.43
C LEU A 432 10.99 15.31 -1.33
N SER A 433 12.08 15.58 -2.05
CA SER A 433 12.56 16.96 -2.24
C SER A 433 11.56 17.80 -3.06
N PRO A 434 11.56 19.14 -2.92
CA PRO A 434 10.68 20.01 -3.72
C PRO A 434 10.81 19.81 -5.24
N SER A 435 12.03 19.51 -5.73
CA SER A 435 12.26 19.23 -7.16
C SER A 435 11.64 17.91 -7.61
N GLN A 436 11.71 16.87 -6.78
CA GLN A 436 11.03 15.60 -7.03
C GLN A 436 9.51 15.75 -7.00
N LEU A 437 8.96 16.50 -6.04
CA LEU A 437 7.51 16.78 -5.96
C LEU A 437 7.01 17.47 -7.22
N ASN A 438 7.74 18.47 -7.71
CA ASN A 438 7.38 19.22 -8.91
C ASN A 438 7.57 18.41 -10.22
N SER A 439 8.28 17.28 -10.17
CA SER A 439 8.54 16.41 -11.32
C SER A 439 7.73 15.10 -11.30
N ILE A 440 6.79 14.96 -10.36
CA ILE A 440 5.88 13.81 -10.31
C ILE A 440 5.07 13.74 -11.61
N ILE A 441 5.08 12.57 -12.25
CA ILE A 441 4.28 12.29 -13.42
C ILE A 441 2.92 11.78 -12.95
N HIS A 442 1.86 12.56 -13.18
CA HIS A 442 0.50 12.15 -12.84
C HIS A 442 -0.10 11.27 -13.94
N VAL A 443 -0.61 10.10 -13.54
CA VAL A 443 -1.32 9.13 -14.37
C VAL A 443 -2.74 9.00 -13.87
N TYR A 444 -3.68 9.47 -14.67
CA TYR A 444 -5.11 9.32 -14.43
C TYR A 444 -5.58 8.00 -15.05
N ASN A 445 -5.87 7.01 -14.20
CA ASN A 445 -6.17 5.63 -14.57
C ASN A 445 -7.66 5.29 -14.44
N LYS A 446 -8.07 4.13 -14.97
CA LYS A 446 -9.46 3.64 -15.03
C LYS A 446 -10.43 4.58 -15.76
N VAL A 447 -9.92 5.26 -16.79
CA VAL A 447 -10.74 6.18 -17.61
C VAL A 447 -11.70 5.46 -18.55
N ASP A 448 -11.55 4.15 -18.71
CA ASP A 448 -12.42 3.28 -19.49
C ASP A 448 -13.81 3.09 -18.86
N VAL A 449 -13.95 3.28 -17.55
CA VAL A 449 -15.22 3.17 -16.81
C VAL A 449 -15.86 4.53 -16.49
N ILE A 450 -15.26 5.64 -16.95
CA ILE A 450 -15.82 6.98 -16.77
C ILE A 450 -16.77 7.26 -17.92
N HIS A 451 -18.05 7.43 -17.60
CA HIS A 451 -19.13 7.62 -18.58
C HIS A 451 -19.45 9.07 -18.89
#